data_AF-A0A8H4GMI4-F1
#
_entry.id   AF-A0A8H4GMI4-F1
#
_cell.length_a   1.000
_cell.length_b   1.000
_cell.length_c   1.000
_cell.angle_alpha   90.00
_cell.angle_beta   90.00
_cell.angle_gamma   90.00
#
_symmetry.space_group_name_H-M   'P 1'
#
loop_
_entity.id
_entity.type
_entity.pdbx_description
1 polymer ?
#
loop_
_entity_poly.entity_id
_entity_poly.type
_entity_poly.pdbx_seq_one_letter_code
_entity_poly.pdbx_strand_id
1 'polypeptide(L)'
;MDSIVEEWYRSAEFTDAQQQAIAEARQRFHAANGPTTKGTIDRIAVAITQTFTDSDAMVERWPSHIRELMNRFSRYPAQPDRKFETWARPRDQEKRKQAVSVWISLLAFLVVNWKSYGADGALESMGLNLSWALKDDVDAIRYYAKSGRSLKVLGEMTNTFFMKMIKDATANPHTNPLTWWLAVLIQTEVLDNQPRWTVAGVQDTLSFSQKVEAIDHYARVLVLEDAIYRGDLSPAQKEDLQSSLNQVSISWIYQDAERPAVGPRQALFESVSHKWRTYTEYMRPIFAEWLTGQSTGPMSTVILFLHGKLENPSYRKVYKVKMQIEEDFSIDPMTAACYPGYPD
;
A
#
# COMPACT_ATOMS: atom_id res chain seq x y z
N MET A 1 4.29 -19.85 10.57
CA MET A 1 4.36 -18.46 10.11
C MET A 1 5.81 -18.12 9.77
N ASP A 2 6.76 -18.43 10.66
CA ASP A 2 8.18 -18.08 10.49
C ASP A 2 8.83 -18.66 9.22
N SER A 3 8.60 -19.95 8.89
CA SER A 3 9.16 -20.55 7.66
C SER A 3 8.67 -19.89 6.36
N ILE A 4 7.42 -19.44 6.38
CA ILE A 4 6.73 -18.80 5.25
C ILE A 4 7.24 -17.37 5.07
N VAL A 5 7.42 -16.65 6.19
CA VAL A 5 7.99 -15.31 6.22
C VAL A 5 9.45 -15.32 5.73
N GLU A 6 10.24 -16.29 6.16
CA GLU A 6 11.62 -16.48 5.68
C GLU A 6 11.70 -16.80 4.19
N GLU A 7 10.87 -17.73 3.70
CA GLU A 7 10.86 -18.13 2.28
C GLU A 7 10.52 -16.93 1.38
N TRP A 8 9.50 -16.16 1.74
CA TRP A 8 9.16 -14.95 1.01
C TRP A 8 10.26 -13.90 1.08
N TYR A 9 10.87 -13.68 2.25
CA TYR A 9 11.97 -12.73 2.37
C TYR A 9 13.16 -13.13 1.49
N ARG A 10 13.51 -14.41 1.42
CA ARG A 10 14.55 -14.90 0.50
C ARG A 10 14.18 -14.67 -0.96
N SER A 11 12.90 -14.79 -1.32
CA SER A 11 12.42 -14.49 -2.67
C SER A 11 12.50 -13.00 -3.05
N ALA A 12 12.66 -12.11 -2.07
CA ALA A 12 12.91 -10.70 -2.31
C ALA A 12 14.35 -10.41 -2.75
N GLU A 13 15.26 -11.40 -2.71
CA GLU A 13 16.61 -11.35 -3.31
C GLU A 13 17.46 -10.11 -2.89
N PHE A 14 17.29 -9.57 -1.68
CA PHE A 14 18.12 -8.45 -1.20
C PHE A 14 19.59 -8.89 -1.03
N THR A 15 20.49 -8.17 -1.68
CA THR A 15 21.93 -8.41 -1.56
C THR A 15 22.47 -7.96 -0.21
N ASP A 16 23.61 -8.50 0.23
CA ASP A 16 24.28 -8.06 1.46
C ASP A 16 24.53 -6.55 1.48
N ALA A 17 24.88 -5.97 0.32
CA ALA A 17 25.07 -4.53 0.17
C ALA A 17 23.77 -3.74 0.39
N GLN A 18 22.63 -4.24 -0.11
CA GLN A 18 21.33 -3.61 0.11
C GLN A 18 20.89 -3.73 1.57
N GLN A 19 21.11 -4.89 2.19
CA GLN A 19 20.83 -5.12 3.61
C GLN A 19 21.66 -4.17 4.50
N GLN A 20 22.95 -4.01 4.18
CA GLN A 20 23.82 -3.06 4.87
C GLN A 20 23.34 -1.61 4.67
N ALA A 21 22.95 -1.23 3.45
CA ALA A 21 22.40 0.10 3.18
C ALA A 21 21.09 0.36 3.97
N ILE A 22 20.23 -0.65 4.14
CA ILE A 22 19.01 -0.58 4.97
C ILE A 22 19.38 -0.34 6.43
N ALA A 23 20.37 -1.07 6.96
CA ALA A 23 20.84 -0.91 8.33
C ALA A 23 21.39 0.51 8.58
N GLU A 24 22.19 1.05 7.65
CA GLU A 24 22.72 2.42 7.74
C GLU A 24 21.61 3.48 7.63
N ALA A 25 20.65 3.30 6.73
CA ALA A 25 19.50 4.17 6.60
C ALA A 25 18.62 4.19 7.85
N ARG A 26 18.47 3.02 8.49
CA ARG A 26 17.79 2.88 9.78
C ARG A 26 18.50 3.63 10.89
N GLN A 27 19.82 3.50 10.99
CA GLN A 27 20.62 4.28 11.95
C GLN A 27 20.46 5.78 11.72
N ARG A 28 20.53 6.23 10.45
CA ARG A 28 20.28 7.63 10.09
C ARG A 28 18.89 8.10 10.48
N PHE A 29 17.87 7.26 10.29
CA PHE A 29 16.49 7.55 10.68
C PHE A 29 16.36 7.74 12.20
N HIS A 30 16.92 6.85 13.01
CA HIS A 30 16.88 6.97 14.47
C HIS A 30 17.75 8.11 15.01
N ALA A 31 18.86 8.43 14.33
CA ALA A 31 19.72 9.55 14.68
C ALA A 31 19.17 10.91 14.21
N ALA A 32 18.11 10.93 13.41
CA ALA A 32 17.54 12.14 12.82
C ALA A 32 16.76 12.99 13.83
N ASN A 33 17.47 13.57 14.80
CA ASN A 33 16.94 14.40 15.88
C ASN A 33 17.01 15.91 15.58
N GLY A 34 17.46 16.29 14.38
CA GLY A 34 17.52 17.69 13.95
C GLY A 34 16.12 18.33 13.93
N PRO A 35 15.95 19.60 14.35
CA PRO A 35 14.65 20.26 14.45
C PRO A 35 13.81 20.18 13.17
N THR A 36 14.45 20.36 12.01
CA THR A 36 13.78 20.30 10.70
C THR A 36 13.28 18.90 10.36
N THR A 37 14.10 17.86 10.59
CA THR A 37 13.72 16.47 10.28
C THR A 37 12.61 16.01 11.21
N LYS A 38 12.76 16.28 12.51
CA LYS A 38 11.72 16.00 13.51
C LYS A 38 10.40 16.69 13.15
N GLY A 39 10.43 18.00 12.85
CA GLY A 39 9.23 18.74 12.43
C GLY A 39 8.60 18.22 11.14
N THR A 40 9.39 17.69 10.20
CA THR A 40 8.88 17.05 8.97
C THR A 40 8.14 15.75 9.30
N ILE A 41 8.75 14.89 10.13
CA ILE A 41 8.18 13.61 10.56
C ILE A 41 6.89 13.85 11.37
N ASP A 42 6.91 14.78 12.33
CA ASP A 42 5.75 15.12 13.16
C ASP A 42 4.57 15.59 12.30
N ARG A 43 4.82 16.39 11.26
CA ARG A 43 3.77 16.85 10.34
C ARG A 43 3.20 15.73 9.48
N ILE A 44 4.04 14.81 9.00
CA ILE A 44 3.57 13.60 8.30
C ILE A 44 2.70 12.76 9.24
N ALA A 45 3.16 12.55 10.48
CA ALA A 45 2.43 11.79 11.48
C ALA A 45 1.04 12.39 11.77
N VAL A 46 0.95 13.71 11.96
CA VAL A 46 -0.31 14.41 12.17
C VAL A 46 -1.23 14.29 10.95
N ALA A 47 -0.71 14.51 9.74
CA ALA A 47 -1.50 14.43 8.51
C ALA A 47 -2.09 13.02 8.31
N ILE A 48 -1.25 11.97 8.40
CA ILE A 48 -1.71 10.58 8.28
C ILE A 48 -2.73 10.25 9.37
N THR A 49 -2.43 10.61 10.64
CA THR A 49 -3.32 10.29 11.76
C THR A 49 -4.70 10.91 11.57
N GLN A 50 -4.77 12.18 11.16
CA GLN A 50 -6.03 12.85 10.90
C GLN A 50 -6.78 12.16 9.76
N THR A 51 -6.12 11.98 8.61
CA THR A 51 -6.72 11.39 7.42
C THR A 51 -7.22 9.97 7.70
N PHE A 52 -6.41 9.12 8.32
CA PHE A 52 -6.79 7.73 8.60
C PHE A 52 -7.92 7.65 9.64
N THR A 53 -7.95 8.56 10.62
CA THR A 53 -9.05 8.64 11.59
C THR A 53 -10.36 9.02 10.90
N ASP A 54 -10.31 10.02 10.02
CA ASP A 54 -11.49 10.49 9.29
C ASP A 54 -12.00 9.41 8.32
N SER A 55 -11.11 8.79 7.54
CA SER A 55 -11.47 7.73 6.59
C SER A 55 -12.04 6.49 7.29
N ASP A 56 -11.45 6.06 8.41
CA ASP A 56 -11.94 4.91 9.19
C ASP A 56 -13.33 5.19 9.76
N ALA A 57 -13.60 6.42 10.22
CA ALA A 57 -14.94 6.82 10.64
C ALA A 57 -15.95 6.84 9.48
N MET A 58 -15.52 7.26 8.27
CA MET A 58 -16.38 7.28 7.08
C MET A 58 -16.83 5.87 6.65
N VAL A 59 -16.08 4.82 6.98
CA VAL A 59 -16.50 3.43 6.72
C VAL A 59 -17.85 3.13 7.37
N GLU A 60 -18.15 3.67 8.55
CA GLU A 60 -19.42 3.42 9.26
C GLU A 60 -20.64 4.00 8.54
N ARG A 61 -20.46 4.88 7.56
CA ARG A 61 -21.55 5.38 6.71
C ARG A 61 -21.99 4.37 5.65
N TRP A 62 -21.16 3.36 5.38
CA TRP A 62 -21.49 2.34 4.40
C TRP A 62 -22.45 1.29 4.98
N PRO A 63 -23.44 0.83 4.18
CA PRO A 63 -24.32 -0.25 4.58
C PRO A 63 -23.56 -1.50 5.01
N SER A 64 -24.14 -2.23 5.96
CA SER A 64 -23.48 -3.41 6.54
C SER A 64 -23.08 -4.47 5.50
N HIS A 65 -23.90 -4.69 4.47
CA HIS A 65 -23.60 -5.66 3.41
C HIS A 65 -22.38 -5.26 2.55
N ILE A 66 -22.11 -3.96 2.36
CA ILE A 66 -20.88 -3.49 1.68
C ILE A 66 -19.65 -3.73 2.57
N ARG A 67 -19.77 -3.47 3.87
CA ARG A 67 -18.70 -3.72 4.84
C ARG A 67 -18.40 -5.22 5.00
N GLU A 68 -19.42 -6.06 4.94
CA GLU A 68 -19.27 -7.52 4.87
C GLU A 68 -18.59 -7.93 3.56
N LEU A 69 -19.03 -7.39 2.42
CA LEU A 69 -18.42 -7.63 1.12
C LEU A 69 -16.92 -7.29 1.12
N MET A 70 -16.52 -6.13 1.66
CA MET A 70 -15.12 -5.73 1.78
C MET A 70 -14.30 -6.74 2.61
N ASN A 71 -14.86 -7.22 3.72
CA ASN A 71 -14.19 -8.17 4.61
C ASN A 71 -14.07 -9.57 3.99
N ARG A 72 -14.98 -9.96 3.08
CA ARG A 72 -14.93 -11.25 2.36
C ARG A 72 -13.68 -11.41 1.50
N PHE A 73 -13.19 -10.33 0.88
CA PHE A 73 -12.04 -10.43 -0.02
C PHE A 73 -10.72 -10.59 0.73
N SER A 74 -10.60 -9.95 1.90
CA SER A 74 -9.41 -10.01 2.76
C SER A 74 -9.36 -11.30 3.61
N ARG A 75 -10.48 -12.00 3.78
CA ARG A 75 -10.59 -13.25 4.56
C ARG A 75 -10.66 -14.49 3.68
N TYR A 76 -10.13 -15.62 4.17
CA TYR A 76 -10.36 -16.90 3.52
C TYR A 76 -11.85 -17.30 3.61
N PRO A 77 -12.38 -18.04 2.60
CA PRO A 77 -13.78 -18.49 2.55
C PRO A 77 -14.24 -19.31 3.76
N ALA A 78 -13.32 -19.85 4.55
CA ALA A 78 -13.61 -20.69 5.71
C ALA A 78 -14.05 -19.90 6.96
N GLN A 79 -13.88 -18.58 6.99
CA GLN A 79 -14.34 -17.76 8.10
C GLN A 79 -15.75 -17.20 7.83
N PRO A 80 -16.64 -17.17 8.83
CA PRO A 80 -17.95 -16.57 8.65
C PRO A 80 -17.81 -15.09 8.29
N ASP A 81 -18.67 -14.63 7.39
CA ASP A 81 -18.77 -13.22 7.02
C ASP A 81 -19.05 -12.39 8.27
N ARG A 82 -18.06 -11.60 8.67
CA ARG A 82 -18.25 -10.58 9.71
C ARG A 82 -18.25 -9.21 9.07
N LYS A 83 -18.98 -8.29 9.67
CA LYS A 83 -18.89 -6.87 9.32
C LYS A 83 -17.46 -6.39 9.56
N PHE A 84 -16.97 -5.51 8.70
CA PHE A 84 -15.75 -4.76 8.99
C PHE A 84 -15.99 -3.89 10.24
N GLU A 85 -15.06 -3.99 11.19
CA GLU A 85 -15.07 -3.25 12.45
C GLU A 85 -14.03 -2.14 12.39
N THR A 86 -14.48 -0.89 12.44
CA THR A 86 -13.60 0.29 12.44
C THR A 86 -12.89 0.45 13.79
N TRP A 87 -11.79 1.18 13.79
CA TRP A 87 -11.05 1.58 15.00
C TRP A 87 -11.20 3.09 15.23
N ALA A 88 -12.29 3.68 14.74
CA ALA A 88 -12.53 5.13 14.76
C ALA A 88 -12.94 5.67 16.14
N ARG A 89 -13.41 4.82 17.06
CA ARG A 89 -13.88 5.25 18.39
C ARG A 89 -12.76 5.78 19.30
N PRO A 90 -13.09 6.63 20.28
CA PRO A 90 -12.16 7.06 21.33
C PRO A 90 -11.55 5.90 22.13
N ARG A 91 -12.33 4.88 22.52
CA ARG A 91 -11.78 3.71 23.24
C ARG A 91 -10.75 2.91 22.45
N ASP A 92 -10.82 2.98 21.13
CA ASP A 92 -9.91 2.31 20.19
C ASP A 92 -8.70 3.20 19.84
N GLN A 93 -8.54 4.38 20.47
CA GLN A 93 -7.51 5.37 20.12
C GLN A 93 -6.09 4.80 20.17
N GLU A 94 -5.75 4.04 21.21
CA GLU A 94 -4.39 3.50 21.35
C GLU A 94 -4.09 2.46 20.26
N LYS A 95 -5.05 1.57 20.00
CA LYS A 95 -4.97 0.62 18.88
C LYS A 95 -4.80 1.34 17.55
N ARG A 96 -5.58 2.41 17.33
CA ARG A 96 -5.48 3.26 16.13
C ARG A 96 -4.10 3.90 16.00
N LYS A 97 -3.56 4.52 17.06
CA LYS A 97 -2.20 5.10 17.04
C LYS A 97 -1.15 4.08 16.64
N GLN A 98 -1.20 2.89 17.24
CA GLN A 98 -0.28 1.79 16.94
C GLN A 98 -0.42 1.30 15.51
N ALA A 99 -1.64 1.13 15.01
CA ALA A 99 -1.87 0.67 13.64
C ALA A 99 -1.43 1.70 12.59
N VAL A 100 -1.75 2.98 12.82
CA VAL A 100 -1.34 4.08 11.94
C VAL A 100 0.18 4.27 11.95
N SER A 101 0.86 3.92 13.05
CA SER A 101 2.33 3.99 13.16
C SER A 101 3.07 3.23 12.06
N VAL A 102 2.50 2.12 11.57
CA VAL A 102 3.10 1.29 10.52
C VAL A 102 3.17 2.06 9.19
N TRP A 103 2.13 2.83 8.90
CA TRP A 103 2.05 3.69 7.70
C TRP A 103 2.89 4.96 7.84
N ILE A 104 2.89 5.55 9.04
CA ILE A 104 3.72 6.72 9.35
C ILE A 104 5.20 6.36 9.23
N SER A 105 5.63 5.25 9.82
CA SER A 105 7.03 4.82 9.79
C SER A 105 7.50 4.53 8.37
N LEU A 106 6.69 3.86 7.54
CA LEU A 106 6.95 3.68 6.12
C LEU A 106 7.21 5.01 5.41
N LEU A 107 6.25 5.95 5.47
CA LEU A 107 6.37 7.20 4.70
C LEU A 107 7.47 8.11 5.26
N ALA A 108 7.58 8.22 6.58
CA ALA A 108 8.63 9.00 7.22
C ALA A 108 10.02 8.45 6.85
N PHE A 109 10.18 7.13 6.82
CA PHE A 109 11.44 6.50 6.42
C PHE A 109 11.82 6.86 4.97
N LEU A 110 10.86 6.77 4.05
CA LEU A 110 11.07 7.14 2.64
C LEU A 110 11.46 8.62 2.52
N VAL A 111 10.72 9.52 3.18
CA VAL A 111 10.94 10.97 3.11
C VAL A 111 12.29 11.40 3.74
N VAL A 112 12.69 10.76 4.83
CA VAL A 112 13.98 11.02 5.49
C VAL A 112 15.15 10.56 4.61
N ASN A 113 15.01 9.41 3.96
CA ASN A 113 16.03 8.85 3.10
C ASN A 113 15.97 9.34 1.64
N TRP A 114 14.98 10.16 1.31
CA TRP A 114 14.86 10.78 0.00
C TRP A 114 15.96 11.83 -0.24
N LYS A 115 16.76 11.61 -1.27
CA LYS A 115 17.65 12.63 -1.85
C LYS A 115 16.95 13.27 -3.04
N SER A 116 17.16 14.57 -3.21
CA SER A 116 16.60 15.36 -4.31
C SER A 116 16.93 14.72 -5.68
N TYR A 117 16.11 14.99 -6.69
CA TYR A 117 16.25 14.45 -8.05
C TYR A 117 17.69 14.43 -8.58
N GLY A 118 18.07 13.29 -9.19
CA GLY A 118 19.29 13.17 -10.00
C GLY A 118 20.56 12.77 -9.27
N ALA A 119 20.51 12.50 -7.96
CA ALA A 119 21.59 11.80 -7.26
C ALA A 119 21.26 10.31 -7.15
N ASP A 120 22.28 9.43 -7.21
CA ASP A 120 22.11 8.02 -6.81
C ASP A 120 21.43 8.00 -5.43
N GLY A 121 20.19 7.54 -5.43
CA GLY A 121 19.31 7.72 -4.29
C GLY A 121 19.60 6.67 -3.23
N ALA A 122 19.49 7.10 -1.97
CA ALA A 122 19.64 6.19 -0.84
C ALA A 122 18.60 5.05 -0.89
N LEU A 123 17.43 5.27 -1.50
CA LEU A 123 16.41 4.24 -1.68
C LEU A 123 16.86 3.16 -2.68
N GLU A 124 17.44 3.55 -3.81
CA GLU A 124 17.96 2.63 -4.82
C GLU A 124 19.11 1.78 -4.27
N SER A 125 20.00 2.35 -3.44
CA SER A 125 21.04 1.57 -2.76
C SER A 125 20.49 0.56 -1.76
N MET A 126 19.28 0.79 -1.24
CA MET A 126 18.54 -0.17 -0.40
C MET A 126 17.68 -1.15 -1.22
N GLY A 127 17.82 -1.14 -2.55
CA GLY A 127 17.08 -2.01 -3.44
C GLY A 127 15.66 -1.55 -3.77
N LEU A 128 15.28 -0.31 -3.44
CA LEU A 128 13.96 0.27 -3.78
C LEU A 128 14.07 1.24 -4.97
N ASN A 129 13.65 0.76 -6.13
CA ASN A 129 13.60 1.50 -7.39
C ASN A 129 12.19 2.03 -7.65
N LEU A 130 11.92 3.24 -7.15
CA LEU A 130 10.63 3.89 -7.33
C LEU A 130 10.39 4.30 -8.79
N SER A 131 9.15 4.15 -9.25
CA SER A 131 8.69 4.79 -10.50
C SER A 131 8.76 6.31 -10.36
N TRP A 132 8.89 7.03 -11.48
CA TRP A 132 8.91 8.50 -11.47
C TRP A 132 7.70 9.10 -10.76
N ALA A 133 6.51 8.55 -10.98
CA ALA A 133 5.30 9.03 -10.31
C ALA A 133 5.37 8.92 -8.78
N LEU A 134 6.00 7.87 -8.23
CA LEU A 134 6.18 7.73 -6.77
C LEU A 134 7.32 8.62 -6.25
N LYS A 135 8.36 8.86 -7.07
CA LYS A 135 9.43 9.83 -6.76
C LYS A 135 8.85 11.24 -6.61
N ASP A 136 8.01 11.65 -7.57
CA ASP A 136 7.30 12.93 -7.57
C ASP A 136 6.42 13.08 -6.31
N ASP A 137 5.69 12.03 -5.94
CA ASP A 137 4.86 12.06 -4.72
C ASP A 137 5.72 12.21 -3.45
N VAL A 138 6.82 11.45 -3.31
CA VAL A 138 7.70 11.54 -2.14
C VAL A 138 8.33 12.94 -2.04
N ASP A 139 8.77 13.51 -3.16
CA ASP A 139 9.33 14.86 -3.18
C ASP A 139 8.28 15.93 -2.82
N ALA A 140 7.07 15.83 -3.37
CA ALA A 140 5.96 16.72 -3.05
C ALA A 140 5.55 16.63 -1.58
N ILE A 141 5.39 15.42 -1.04
CA ILE A 141 5.08 15.18 0.38
C ILE A 141 6.17 15.80 1.26
N ARG A 142 7.44 15.55 0.95
CA ARG A 142 8.58 16.13 1.67
C ARG A 142 8.55 17.66 1.64
N TYR A 143 8.27 18.26 0.48
CA TYR A 143 8.16 19.70 0.32
C TYR A 143 7.02 20.28 1.17
N TYR A 144 5.82 19.69 1.12
CA TYR A 144 4.66 20.16 1.91
C TYR A 144 4.84 19.95 3.42
N ALA A 145 5.47 18.85 3.82
CA ALA A 145 5.81 18.59 5.22
C ALA A 145 6.83 19.62 5.74
N LYS A 146 7.88 19.94 4.97
CA LYS A 146 8.90 20.93 5.36
C LYS A 146 8.40 22.37 5.34
N SER A 147 7.64 22.74 4.31
CA SER A 147 7.22 24.14 4.09
C SER A 147 6.13 24.62 5.05
N GLY A 148 5.54 23.72 5.85
CA GLY A 148 4.51 24.11 6.80
C GLY A 148 3.13 24.36 6.19
N ARG A 149 2.93 24.04 4.89
CA ARG A 149 1.70 24.29 4.11
C ARG A 149 0.47 23.52 4.63
N SER A 150 -0.66 23.60 3.93
CA SER A 150 -1.93 22.98 4.35
C SER A 150 -1.77 21.49 4.75
N LEU A 151 -2.14 21.15 5.99
CA LEU A 151 -2.17 19.76 6.48
C LEU A 151 -3.18 18.91 5.70
N LYS A 152 -4.29 19.52 5.25
CA LYS A 152 -5.30 18.85 4.43
C LYS A 152 -4.68 18.36 3.11
N VAL A 153 -3.96 19.24 2.41
CA VAL A 153 -3.29 18.89 1.14
C VAL A 153 -2.22 17.82 1.35
N LEU A 154 -1.45 17.91 2.44
CA LEU A 154 -0.47 16.88 2.80
C LEU A 154 -1.14 15.51 3.04
N GLY A 155 -2.30 15.49 3.71
CA GLY A 155 -3.12 14.29 3.90
C GLY A 155 -3.61 13.70 2.57
N GLU A 156 -4.16 14.53 1.68
CA GLU A 156 -4.62 14.11 0.35
C GLU A 156 -3.49 13.53 -0.52
N MET A 157 -2.31 14.16 -0.51
CA MET A 157 -1.12 13.66 -1.20
C MET A 157 -0.66 12.32 -0.63
N THR A 158 -0.69 12.19 0.69
CA THR A 158 -0.30 10.95 1.39
C THR A 158 -1.26 9.81 1.07
N ASN A 159 -2.57 10.06 1.09
CA ASN A 159 -3.57 9.08 0.67
C ASN A 159 -3.36 8.65 -0.79
N THR A 160 -3.11 9.61 -1.69
CA THR A 160 -2.84 9.32 -3.10
C THR A 160 -1.62 8.42 -3.26
N PHE A 161 -0.53 8.72 -2.55
CA PHE A 161 0.68 7.91 -2.54
C PHE A 161 0.41 6.48 -2.04
N PHE A 162 -0.30 6.33 -0.91
CA PHE A 162 -0.67 5.02 -0.37
C PHE A 162 -1.57 4.23 -1.32
N MET A 163 -2.54 4.88 -1.96
CA MET A 163 -3.40 4.24 -2.94
C MET A 163 -2.65 3.77 -4.18
N LYS A 164 -1.69 4.55 -4.70
CA LYS A 164 -0.83 4.12 -5.82
C LYS A 164 -0.03 2.87 -5.47
N MET A 165 0.48 2.77 -4.24
CA MET A 165 1.17 1.56 -3.80
C MET A 165 0.24 0.37 -3.75
N ILE A 166 -0.93 0.50 -3.10
CA ILE A 166 -1.93 -0.57 -2.96
C ILE A 166 -2.39 -1.08 -4.33
N LYS A 167 -2.54 -0.17 -5.30
CA LYS A 167 -3.08 -0.44 -6.64
C LYS A 167 -2.02 -0.80 -7.69
N ASP A 168 -0.81 -1.13 -7.28
CA ASP A 168 0.24 -1.57 -8.19
C ASP A 168 0.15 -3.08 -8.42
N ALA A 169 -0.50 -3.48 -9.52
CA ALA A 169 -0.61 -4.89 -9.91
C ALA A 169 0.73 -5.53 -10.31
N THR A 170 1.80 -4.76 -10.46
CA THR A 170 3.15 -5.23 -10.81
C THR A 170 4.13 -5.14 -9.63
N ALA A 171 3.60 -4.91 -8.43
CA ALA A 171 4.38 -4.71 -7.22
C ALA A 171 5.32 -5.88 -6.95
N ASN A 172 6.57 -5.54 -6.69
CA ASN A 172 7.56 -6.45 -6.13
C ASN A 172 8.39 -5.69 -5.08
N PRO A 173 9.15 -6.41 -4.23
CA PRO A 173 9.96 -5.79 -3.19
C PRO A 173 10.96 -4.73 -3.68
N HIS A 174 11.29 -4.68 -4.97
CA HIS A 174 12.21 -3.69 -5.52
C HIS A 174 11.56 -2.49 -6.20
N THR A 175 10.25 -2.50 -6.44
CA THR A 175 9.57 -1.40 -7.18
C THR A 175 8.44 -0.74 -6.40
N ASN A 176 7.89 -1.44 -5.41
CA ASN A 176 6.75 -0.97 -4.65
C ASN A 176 7.12 -0.79 -3.17
N PRO A 177 6.95 0.43 -2.62
CA PRO A 177 7.38 0.72 -1.25
C PRO A 177 6.65 -0.10 -0.18
N LEU A 178 5.41 -0.56 -0.40
CA LEU A 178 4.69 -1.37 0.58
C LEU A 178 5.29 -2.78 0.67
N THR A 179 5.53 -3.45 -0.46
CA THR A 179 6.21 -4.76 -0.46
C THR A 179 7.65 -4.65 0.01
N TRP A 180 8.36 -3.59 -0.38
CA TRP A 180 9.71 -3.33 0.12
C TRP A 180 9.71 -3.17 1.65
N TRP A 181 8.77 -2.40 2.20
CA TRP A 181 8.65 -2.19 3.63
C TRP A 181 8.33 -3.47 4.40
N LEU A 182 7.48 -4.35 3.86
CA LEU A 182 7.25 -5.66 4.45
C LEU A 182 8.55 -6.46 4.57
N ALA A 183 9.40 -6.44 3.53
CA ALA A 183 10.69 -7.12 3.58
C ALA A 183 11.65 -6.50 4.61
N VAL A 184 11.67 -5.16 4.72
CA VAL A 184 12.44 -4.45 5.75
C VAL A 184 11.95 -4.82 7.16
N LEU A 185 10.65 -4.85 7.39
CA LEU A 185 10.06 -5.26 8.67
C LEU A 185 10.43 -6.71 9.02
N ILE A 186 10.36 -7.63 8.05
CA ILE A 186 10.76 -9.02 8.25
C ILE A 186 12.24 -9.11 8.62
N GLN A 187 13.11 -8.50 7.81
CA GLN A 187 14.55 -8.52 8.06
C GLN A 187 14.86 -8.00 9.45
N THR A 188 14.39 -6.78 9.74
CA THR A 188 14.78 -6.09 10.96
C THR A 188 14.13 -6.68 12.21
N GLU A 189 12.84 -7.06 12.17
CA GLU A 189 12.11 -7.41 13.38
C GLU A 189 11.92 -8.90 13.60
N VAL A 190 11.93 -9.70 12.52
CA VAL A 190 11.75 -11.16 12.59
C VAL A 190 13.09 -11.87 12.57
N LEU A 191 13.98 -11.51 11.64
CA LEU A 191 15.26 -12.20 11.46
C LEU A 191 16.36 -11.64 12.36
N ASP A 192 16.52 -10.31 12.37
CA ASP A 192 17.64 -9.66 13.06
C ASP A 192 17.30 -9.20 14.48
N ASN A 193 16.03 -9.33 14.91
CA ASN A 193 15.52 -8.90 16.23
C ASN A 193 15.97 -7.48 16.64
N GLN A 194 16.00 -6.57 15.67
CA GLN A 194 16.36 -5.17 15.86
C GLN A 194 15.27 -4.42 16.62
N PRO A 195 15.62 -3.29 17.28
CA PRO A 195 14.62 -2.42 17.88
C PRO A 195 13.59 -1.95 16.85
N ARG A 196 12.34 -1.82 17.27
CA ARG A 196 11.24 -1.38 16.39
C ARG A 196 11.40 0.05 15.92
N TRP A 197 10.69 0.38 14.84
CA TRP A 197 10.66 1.72 14.28
C TRP A 197 9.92 2.69 15.21
N THR A 198 10.65 3.63 15.81
CA THR A 198 10.08 4.62 16.71
C THR A 198 9.90 5.95 15.99
N VAL A 199 8.66 6.45 15.93
CA VAL A 199 8.35 7.81 15.52
C VAL A 199 7.91 8.59 16.76
N ALA A 200 8.43 9.80 16.96
CA ALA A 200 8.09 10.59 18.15
C ALA A 200 6.56 10.77 18.28
N GLY A 201 6.04 10.55 19.48
CA GLY A 201 4.59 10.62 19.75
C GLY A 201 3.79 9.40 19.30
N VAL A 202 4.42 8.39 18.71
CA VAL A 202 3.78 7.15 18.27
C VAL A 202 4.55 5.95 18.81
N GLN A 203 3.92 5.19 19.71
CA GLN A 203 4.53 3.98 20.26
C GLN A 203 4.19 2.78 19.37
N ASP A 204 5.21 2.05 18.93
CA ASP A 204 5.04 0.81 18.17
C ASP A 204 5.24 -0.41 19.08
N THR A 205 4.12 -0.91 19.62
CA THR A 205 4.09 -2.14 20.41
C THR A 205 3.65 -3.36 19.61
N LEU A 206 3.37 -3.22 18.31
CA LEU A 206 2.80 -4.30 17.50
C LEU A 206 3.85 -5.36 17.17
N SER A 207 3.47 -6.62 17.27
CA SER A 207 4.18 -7.72 16.62
C SER A 207 4.08 -7.61 15.10
N PHE A 208 4.94 -8.32 14.36
CA PHE A 208 4.87 -8.35 12.90
C PHE A 208 3.48 -8.74 12.39
N SER A 209 2.87 -9.80 12.94
CA SER A 209 1.50 -10.20 12.57
C SER A 209 0.48 -9.08 12.77
N GLN A 210 0.56 -8.34 13.88
CA GLN A 210 -0.34 -7.22 14.15
C GLN A 210 -0.07 -6.02 13.22
N LYS A 211 1.16 -5.84 12.74
CA LYS A 211 1.48 -4.82 11.71
C LYS A 211 0.87 -5.18 10.37
N VAL A 212 0.91 -6.46 9.99
CA VAL A 212 0.23 -6.94 8.78
C VAL A 212 -1.29 -6.74 8.91
N GLU A 213 -1.89 -6.98 10.08
CA GLU A 213 -3.31 -6.66 10.34
C GLU A 213 -3.62 -5.16 10.23
N ALA A 214 -2.73 -4.30 10.73
CA ALA A 214 -2.87 -2.86 10.61
C ALA A 214 -2.77 -2.37 9.16
N ILE A 215 -1.87 -2.96 8.36
CA ILE A 215 -1.77 -2.70 6.92
C ILE A 215 -3.06 -3.12 6.21
N ASP A 216 -3.54 -4.34 6.45
CA ASP A 216 -4.77 -4.82 5.84
C ASP A 216 -6.02 -4.02 6.26
N HIS A 217 -6.12 -3.62 7.53
CA HIS A 217 -7.21 -2.76 8.01
C HIS A 217 -7.28 -1.46 7.22
N TYR A 218 -6.17 -0.71 7.16
CA TYR A 218 -6.17 0.60 6.50
C TYR A 218 -6.16 0.51 4.99
N ALA A 219 -5.60 -0.53 4.39
CA ALA A 219 -5.73 -0.76 2.95
C ALA A 219 -7.21 -0.90 2.56
N ARG A 220 -8.02 -1.62 3.35
CA ARG A 220 -9.47 -1.73 3.13
C ARG A 220 -10.18 -0.38 3.27
N VAL A 221 -9.86 0.39 4.30
CA VAL A 221 -10.38 1.75 4.50
C VAL A 221 -10.08 2.63 3.28
N LEU A 222 -8.83 2.66 2.84
CA LEU A 222 -8.38 3.51 1.73
C LEU A 222 -8.97 3.06 0.38
N VAL A 223 -9.06 1.76 0.11
CA VAL A 223 -9.70 1.23 -1.11
C VAL A 223 -11.20 1.59 -1.14
N LEU A 224 -11.88 1.53 0.00
CA LEU A 224 -13.28 1.93 0.10
C LEU A 224 -13.47 3.44 -0.16
N GLU A 225 -12.56 4.27 0.34
CA GLU A 225 -12.58 5.71 0.09
C GLU A 225 -12.27 6.04 -1.38
N ASP A 226 -11.23 5.45 -1.97
CA ASP A 226 -10.84 5.63 -3.39
C ASP A 226 -11.98 5.24 -4.35
N ALA A 227 -12.75 4.21 -3.98
CA ALA A 227 -13.89 3.77 -4.77
C ALA A 227 -14.96 4.85 -4.96
N ILE A 228 -15.09 5.84 -4.07
CA ILE A 228 -16.03 6.96 -4.26
C ILE A 228 -15.58 7.83 -5.45
N TYR A 229 -14.28 7.92 -5.68
CA TYR A 229 -13.69 8.86 -6.62
C TYR A 229 -13.30 8.23 -7.97
N ARG A 230 -13.31 6.89 -8.11
CA ARG A 230 -12.99 6.17 -9.36
C ARG A 230 -13.87 6.64 -10.54
N GLY A 231 -13.33 6.57 -11.76
CA GLY A 231 -13.95 7.12 -12.97
C GLY A 231 -15.24 6.44 -13.44
N ASP A 232 -15.55 5.24 -12.94
CA ASP A 232 -16.62 4.41 -13.52
C ASP A 232 -18.03 4.82 -13.06
N LEU A 233 -18.13 5.66 -12.02
CA LEU A 233 -19.37 6.35 -11.66
C LEU A 233 -19.45 7.71 -12.36
N SER A 234 -20.59 7.99 -12.98
CA SER A 234 -20.90 9.34 -13.48
C SER A 234 -20.93 10.36 -12.33
N PRO A 235 -20.73 11.66 -12.61
CA PRO A 235 -20.80 12.70 -11.57
C PRO A 235 -22.09 12.67 -10.74
N ALA A 236 -23.24 12.43 -11.39
CA ALA A 236 -24.53 12.32 -10.71
C ALA A 236 -24.62 11.10 -9.78
N GLN A 237 -24.04 9.96 -10.16
CA GLN A 237 -23.97 8.78 -9.29
C GLN A 237 -23.02 9.00 -8.10
N LYS A 238 -21.92 9.72 -8.29
CA LYS A 238 -21.02 10.09 -7.18
C LYS A 238 -21.74 11.01 -6.18
N GLU A 239 -22.49 11.99 -6.67
CA GLU A 239 -23.28 12.87 -5.83
C GLU A 239 -24.41 12.13 -5.09
N ASP A 240 -25.14 11.23 -5.76
CA ASP A 240 -26.16 10.38 -5.11
C ASP A 240 -25.54 9.46 -4.04
N LEU A 241 -24.38 8.86 -4.33
CA LEU A 241 -23.64 8.02 -3.38
C LEU A 241 -23.23 8.84 -2.15
N GLN A 242 -22.56 9.98 -2.34
CA GLN A 242 -22.16 10.86 -1.24
C GLN A 242 -23.35 11.35 -0.43
N SER A 243 -24.44 11.78 -1.08
CA SER A 243 -25.67 12.21 -0.41
C SER A 243 -26.26 11.07 0.43
N SER A 244 -26.30 9.85 -0.10
CA SER A 244 -26.81 8.67 0.60
C SER A 244 -25.93 8.30 1.81
N LEU A 245 -24.60 8.35 1.67
CA LEU A 245 -23.67 8.12 2.78
C LEU A 245 -23.78 9.20 3.86
N ASN A 246 -23.97 10.46 3.46
CA ASN A 246 -24.07 11.61 4.37
C ASN A 246 -25.35 11.59 5.22
N GLN A 247 -26.37 10.82 4.85
CA GLN A 247 -27.58 10.62 5.67
C GLN A 247 -27.33 9.72 6.89
N VAL A 248 -26.24 8.94 6.89
CA VAL A 248 -25.90 8.05 8.01
C VAL A 248 -25.14 8.82 9.07
N SER A 249 -25.74 8.98 10.24
CA SER A 249 -25.05 9.60 11.38
C SER A 249 -23.98 8.69 11.96
N ILE A 250 -22.78 9.25 12.13
CA ILE A 250 -21.65 8.65 12.83
C ILE A 250 -21.38 9.34 14.18
N SER A 251 -22.32 10.14 14.68
CA SER A 251 -22.16 10.90 15.94
C SER A 251 -21.85 10.01 17.14
N TRP A 252 -22.35 8.76 17.11
CA TRP A 252 -22.11 7.75 18.14
C TRP A 252 -20.62 7.41 18.31
N ILE A 253 -19.82 7.52 17.25
CA ILE A 253 -18.36 7.30 17.31
C ILE A 253 -17.73 8.36 18.23
N TYR A 254 -18.04 9.63 18.01
CA TYR A 254 -17.48 10.74 18.79
C TYR A 254 -17.96 10.75 20.25
N GLN A 255 -19.10 10.11 20.53
CA GLN A 255 -19.65 9.93 21.87
C GLN A 255 -19.10 8.68 22.56
N ASP A 256 -18.20 7.93 21.91
CA ASP A 256 -17.72 6.61 22.35
C ASP A 256 -18.84 5.61 22.69
N ALA A 257 -20.00 5.78 22.02
CA ALA A 257 -21.16 4.94 22.23
C ALA A 257 -21.06 3.62 21.44
N GLU A 258 -21.94 2.67 21.76
CA GLU A 258 -22.05 1.45 20.96
C GLU A 258 -22.62 1.73 19.57
N ARG A 259 -22.20 0.90 18.60
CA ARG A 259 -22.71 1.01 17.22
C ARG A 259 -24.24 0.80 17.26
N PRO A 260 -25.04 1.75 16.72
CA PRO A 260 -26.48 1.59 16.66
C PRO A 260 -26.86 0.30 15.95
N ALA A 261 -27.79 -0.46 16.53
CA ALA A 261 -28.32 -1.65 15.89
C ALA A 261 -29.09 -1.26 14.63
N VAL A 262 -28.68 -1.78 13.48
CA VAL A 262 -29.46 -1.65 12.24
C VAL A 262 -30.64 -2.62 12.35
N GLY A 263 -31.86 -2.07 12.39
CA GLY A 263 -33.07 -2.90 12.48
C GLY A 263 -33.17 -3.87 11.30
N PRO A 264 -33.69 -5.10 11.46
CA PRO A 264 -33.75 -6.10 10.40
C PRO A 264 -34.44 -5.60 9.13
N ARG A 265 -35.47 -4.77 9.30
CA ARG A 265 -36.22 -4.15 8.20
C ARG A 265 -35.38 -3.14 7.42
N GLN A 266 -34.56 -2.34 8.10
CA GLN A 266 -33.66 -1.38 7.45
C GLN A 266 -32.54 -2.12 6.70
N ALA A 267 -31.91 -3.11 7.34
CA ALA A 267 -30.89 -3.94 6.70
C ALA A 267 -31.44 -4.65 5.46
N LEU A 268 -32.66 -5.18 5.53
CA LEU A 268 -33.34 -5.79 4.39
C LEU A 268 -33.57 -4.75 3.28
N PHE A 269 -34.17 -3.59 3.60
CA PHE A 269 -34.40 -2.52 2.62
C PHE A 269 -33.11 -2.05 1.94
N GLU A 270 -32.03 -1.89 2.70
CA GLU A 270 -30.71 -1.55 2.15
C GLU A 270 -30.21 -2.65 1.21
N SER A 271 -30.33 -3.93 1.58
CA SER A 271 -29.85 -5.05 0.76
C SER A 271 -30.67 -5.29 -0.52
N VAL A 272 -31.97 -4.96 -0.52
CA VAL A 272 -32.86 -5.16 -1.67
C VAL A 272 -33.06 -3.89 -2.51
N SER A 273 -32.64 -2.74 -2.01
CA SER A 273 -32.66 -1.46 -2.72
C SER A 273 -31.89 -1.58 -4.03
N HIS A 274 -32.53 -1.19 -5.14
CA HIS A 274 -31.88 -1.16 -6.44
C HIS A 274 -30.60 -0.31 -6.41
N LYS A 275 -30.65 0.84 -5.71
CA LYS A 275 -29.50 1.75 -5.53
C LYS A 275 -28.29 1.04 -4.93
N TRP A 276 -28.48 0.40 -3.78
CA TRP A 276 -27.38 -0.27 -3.07
C TRP A 276 -26.93 -1.55 -3.75
N ARG A 277 -27.81 -2.22 -4.52
CA ARG A 277 -27.41 -3.31 -5.40
C ARG A 277 -26.44 -2.82 -6.48
N THR A 278 -26.75 -1.72 -7.16
CA THR A 278 -25.86 -1.10 -8.14
C THR A 278 -24.51 -0.76 -7.53
N TYR A 279 -24.49 -0.14 -6.34
CA TYR A 279 -23.21 0.15 -5.66
C TYR A 279 -22.49 -1.12 -5.21
N THR A 280 -23.20 -2.16 -4.78
CA THR A 280 -22.58 -3.47 -4.44
C THR A 280 -21.89 -4.09 -5.66
N GLU A 281 -22.55 -4.07 -6.82
CA GLU A 281 -22.01 -4.58 -8.07
C GLU A 281 -20.81 -3.76 -8.55
N TYR A 282 -20.84 -2.44 -8.34
CA TYR A 282 -19.72 -1.54 -8.60
C TYR A 282 -18.51 -1.79 -7.67
N MET A 283 -18.73 -2.01 -6.38
CA MET A 283 -17.66 -2.20 -5.38
C MET A 283 -17.00 -3.58 -5.47
N ARG A 284 -17.75 -4.61 -5.87
CA ARG A 284 -17.26 -5.99 -5.94
C ARG A 284 -15.97 -6.15 -6.77
N PRO A 285 -15.88 -5.69 -8.04
CA PRO A 285 -14.65 -5.80 -8.81
C PRO A 285 -13.51 -4.99 -8.20
N ILE A 286 -13.78 -3.84 -7.56
CA ILE A 286 -12.73 -3.03 -6.89
C ILE A 286 -12.08 -3.84 -5.77
N PHE A 287 -12.88 -4.48 -4.91
CA PHE A 287 -12.35 -5.30 -3.83
C PHE A 287 -11.68 -6.57 -4.34
N ALA A 288 -12.23 -7.19 -5.38
CA ALA A 288 -11.62 -8.35 -6.03
C ALA A 288 -10.28 -8.02 -6.69
N GLU A 289 -10.08 -6.78 -7.15
CA GLU A 289 -8.85 -6.32 -7.77
C GLU A 289 -7.78 -6.06 -6.70
N TRP A 290 -8.14 -5.38 -5.60
CA TRP A 290 -7.14 -4.79 -4.69
C TRP A 290 -7.07 -5.40 -3.28
N LEU A 291 -8.05 -6.20 -2.87
CA LEU A 291 -8.16 -6.69 -1.48
C LEU A 291 -8.23 -8.22 -1.41
N THR A 292 -7.63 -8.94 -2.37
CA THR A 292 -7.64 -10.40 -2.42
C THR A 292 -6.24 -11.00 -2.37
N GLY A 293 -6.12 -12.21 -1.81
CA GLY A 293 -4.91 -13.04 -1.87
C GLY A 293 -4.64 -13.64 -3.25
N GLN A 294 -5.53 -13.44 -4.23
CA GLN A 294 -5.42 -13.99 -5.58
C GLN A 294 -4.89 -13.00 -6.63
N SER A 295 -4.65 -11.74 -6.24
CA SER A 295 -4.12 -10.73 -7.15
C SER A 295 -2.60 -10.76 -7.18
N THR A 296 -2.00 -10.07 -8.16
CA THR A 296 -0.55 -9.85 -8.24
C THR A 296 -0.11 -8.58 -7.50
N GLY A 297 -1.04 -7.87 -6.84
CA GLY A 297 -0.77 -6.64 -6.11
C GLY A 297 -0.16 -6.88 -4.72
N PRO A 298 0.32 -5.83 -4.05
CA PRO A 298 1.00 -5.95 -2.75
C PRO A 298 0.09 -6.49 -1.64
N MET A 299 -1.24 -6.26 -1.75
CA MET A 299 -2.20 -6.78 -0.79
C MET A 299 -2.33 -8.30 -0.83
N SER A 300 -1.97 -8.93 -1.95
CA SER A 300 -1.89 -10.39 -2.02
C SER A 300 -0.88 -10.91 -1.00
N THR A 301 0.33 -10.35 -0.98
CA THR A 301 1.37 -10.66 0.02
C THR A 301 0.89 -10.42 1.46
N VAL A 302 0.25 -9.28 1.72
CA VAL A 302 -0.29 -8.95 3.05
C VAL A 302 -1.31 -10.01 3.51
N ILE A 303 -2.26 -10.35 2.65
CA ILE A 303 -3.31 -11.34 2.94
C ILE A 303 -2.70 -12.73 3.13
N LEU A 304 -1.76 -13.14 2.28
CA LEU A 304 -1.04 -14.40 2.41
C LEU A 304 -0.31 -14.51 3.77
N PHE A 305 0.31 -13.42 4.23
CA PHE A 305 0.92 -13.37 5.57
C PHE A 305 -0.11 -13.48 6.70
N LEU A 306 -1.23 -12.75 6.63
CA LEU A 306 -2.29 -12.83 7.65
C LEU A 306 -2.77 -14.25 7.88
N HIS A 307 -2.83 -15.04 6.81
CA HIS A 307 -3.39 -16.38 6.86
C HIS A 307 -2.33 -17.47 6.98
N GLY A 308 -1.05 -17.10 7.11
CA GLY A 308 0.05 -18.05 7.23
C GLY A 308 0.14 -19.02 6.06
N LYS A 309 -0.16 -18.54 4.85
CA LYS A 309 -0.07 -19.31 3.60
C LYS A 309 0.70 -18.48 2.59
N LEU A 310 1.94 -18.83 2.28
CA LEU A 310 2.49 -18.51 0.96
C LEU A 310 2.38 -19.79 0.14
N GLU A 311 1.43 -19.82 -0.78
CA GLU A 311 1.69 -20.58 -2.00
C GLU A 311 2.81 -19.82 -2.70
N ASN A 312 3.91 -20.51 -2.99
CA ASN A 312 5.10 -19.92 -3.61
C ASN A 312 4.69 -18.93 -4.70
N PRO A 313 4.92 -17.61 -4.54
CA PRO A 313 4.57 -16.67 -5.57
C PRO A 313 5.43 -17.04 -6.76
N SER A 314 4.81 -17.53 -7.84
CA SER A 314 5.49 -17.66 -9.11
C SER A 314 5.72 -16.23 -9.61
N TYR A 315 6.78 -15.58 -9.13
CA TYR A 315 7.29 -14.36 -9.73
C TYR A 315 7.74 -14.73 -11.14
N ARG A 316 6.84 -14.60 -12.12
CA ARG A 316 7.20 -14.74 -13.53
C ARG A 316 8.21 -13.64 -13.82
N LYS A 317 9.50 -14.00 -13.92
CA LYS A 317 10.53 -13.14 -14.51
C LYS A 317 10.09 -12.85 -15.95
N VAL A 318 9.39 -11.74 -16.17
CA VAL A 318 9.13 -11.22 -17.51
C VAL A 318 10.42 -10.51 -17.94
N TYR A 319 11.30 -11.25 -18.60
CA TYR A 319 12.43 -10.65 -19.29
C TYR A 319 11.87 -9.75 -20.40
N LYS A 320 11.92 -8.43 -20.21
CA LYS A 320 11.84 -7.50 -21.35
C LYS A 320 13.13 -7.66 -22.13
N VAL A 321 13.13 -8.56 -23.11
CA VAL A 321 14.20 -8.66 -24.10
C VAL A 321 14.19 -7.35 -24.88
N LYS A 322 15.19 -6.49 -24.65
CA LYS A 322 15.56 -5.47 -25.63
C LYS A 322 16.11 -6.25 -26.82
N MET A 323 15.29 -6.43 -27.85
CA MET A 323 15.77 -6.97 -29.11
C MET A 323 16.67 -5.90 -29.72
N GLN A 324 17.99 -6.06 -29.58
CA GLN A 324 18.99 -5.33 -30.34
C GLN A 324 19.28 -6.22 -31.55
N ILE A 325 18.79 -5.81 -32.72
CA ILE A 325 19.19 -6.42 -33.98
C ILE A 325 20.51 -5.74 -34.33
N GLU A 326 21.62 -6.42 -34.09
CA GLU A 326 22.90 -6.09 -34.70
C GLU A 326 22.98 -6.91 -35.99
N GLU A 327 22.93 -6.23 -37.12
CA GLU A 327 23.27 -6.82 -38.41
C GLU A 327 24.80 -6.90 -38.50
N ASP A 328 25.33 -8.10 -38.30
CA ASP A 328 26.72 -8.41 -38.65
C ASP A 328 26.83 -8.50 -40.17
N PHE A 329 27.35 -7.44 -40.80
CA PHE A 329 27.84 -7.53 -42.17
C PHE A 329 29.22 -8.18 -42.16
N SER A 330 29.29 -9.45 -42.53
CA SER A 330 30.54 -10.07 -42.97
C SER A 330 30.97 -9.42 -44.28
N ILE A 331 32.11 -8.74 -44.28
CA ILE A 331 32.83 -8.39 -45.51
C ILE A 331 33.59 -9.65 -45.93
N ASP A 332 32.88 -10.63 -46.47
CA ASP A 332 33.55 -11.64 -47.29
C ASP A 332 33.81 -11.01 -48.66
N PRO A 333 35.07 -10.97 -49.13
CA PRO A 333 35.36 -10.49 -50.46
C PRO A 333 34.65 -11.40 -51.47
N MET A 334 33.80 -10.81 -52.31
CA MET A 334 33.21 -11.51 -53.46
C MET A 334 34.34 -12.11 -54.30
N THR A 335 34.50 -13.43 -54.22
CA THR A 335 35.31 -14.17 -55.17
C THR A 335 34.52 -14.25 -56.47
N ALA A 336 34.97 -13.50 -57.47
CA ALA A 336 34.47 -13.63 -58.83
C ALA A 336 34.74 -15.06 -59.32
N ALA A 337 33.68 -15.78 -59.69
CA ALA A 337 33.81 -17.07 -60.35
C ALA A 337 34.41 -16.85 -61.75
N CYS A 338 35.71 -17.07 -61.88
CA CYS A 338 36.36 -17.24 -63.19
C CYS A 338 35.90 -18.58 -63.77
N TYR A 339 35.08 -18.54 -64.82
CA TYR A 339 34.76 -19.72 -65.62
C TYR A 339 36.00 -20.18 -66.40
N PRO A 340 36.33 -21.48 -66.44
CA PRO A 340 37.34 -21.98 -67.36
C PRO A 340 36.81 -21.90 -68.79
N GLY A 341 37.56 -21.21 -69.66
CA GLY A 341 37.31 -21.16 -71.09
C GLY A 341 37.45 -22.54 -71.72
N TYR A 342 36.51 -22.91 -72.57
CA TYR A 342 36.63 -24.08 -73.43
C TYR A 342 37.67 -23.83 -74.53
N PRO A 343 38.49 -24.83 -74.88
CA PRO A 343 39.44 -24.72 -75.98
C PRO A 343 38.75 -24.93 -77.33
N ASP A 344 39.09 -24.06 -78.29
CA ASP A 344 39.36 -24.41 -79.69
C ASP A 344 40.57 -23.60 -80.16
#